data_AF-A0A2G4RH38-F1
#
_entry.id   AF-A0A2G4RH38-F1
#
_cell.length_a   1.000
_cell.length_b   1.000
_cell.length_c   1.000
_cell.angle_alpha   90.00
_cell.angle_beta   90.00
_cell.angle_gamma   90.00
#
_symmetry.space_group_name_H-M   'P 1'
#
loop_
_entity.id
_entity.type
_entity.pdbx_description
1 polymer ?
#
loop_
_entity_poly.entity_id
_entity_poly.type
_entity_poly.pdbx_seq_one_letter_code
_entity_poly.pdbx_strand_id
1 'polypeptide(L)' 'MSSQTSAMTEAEHDHLANYRKPHLLLHKAEQIARAIHDLSHPENELVFPEVRYWLADELCSTLSRLQEVTGSETWRPQK' A
#
# COMPACT_ATOMS: atom_id res chain seq x y z
N MET A 1 13.96 -23.28 -23.98
CA MET A 1 13.93 -21.98 -23.29
C MET A 1 13.48 -22.25 -21.87
N SER A 2 14.43 -22.42 -20.95
CA SER A 2 14.13 -22.71 -19.56
C SER A 2 13.83 -21.39 -18.87
N SER A 3 12.58 -21.21 -18.43
CA SER A 3 12.15 -20.07 -17.64
C SER A 3 12.98 -20.03 -16.37
N GLN A 4 13.96 -19.13 -16.34
CA GLN A 4 14.80 -18.87 -15.19
C GLN A 4 13.92 -18.11 -14.19
N THR A 5 13.15 -18.84 -13.38
CA THR A 5 12.56 -18.30 -12.17
C THR A 5 13.73 -17.89 -11.28
N SER A 6 14.05 -16.60 -11.30
CA SER A 6 15.01 -16.02 -10.37
C SER A 6 14.60 -16.42 -8.97
N ALA A 7 15.47 -17.16 -8.27
CA ALA A 7 15.19 -17.60 -6.92
C ALA A 7 14.98 -16.36 -6.05
N MET A 8 13.76 -16.21 -5.55
CA MET A 8 13.36 -15.08 -4.73
C MET A 8 14.16 -15.11 -3.42
N THR A 9 14.73 -13.97 -3.05
CA THR A 9 15.53 -13.81 -1.83
C THR A 9 14.65 -13.96 -0.59
N GLU A 10 15.27 -14.30 0.55
CA GLU A 10 14.59 -14.40 1.84
C GLU A 10 13.88 -13.09 2.23
N ALA A 11 14.50 -11.94 1.92
CA ALA A 11 13.92 -10.62 2.12
C ALA A 11 12.66 -10.38 1.27
N GLU A 12 12.64 -10.82 0.02
CA GLU A 12 11.46 -10.75 -0.84
C GLU A 12 10.34 -11.69 -0.36
N HIS A 13 10.71 -12.86 0.17
CA HIS A 13 9.79 -13.79 0.80
C HIS A 13 9.13 -13.20 2.05
N ASP A 14 9.93 -12.60 2.94
CA ASP A 14 9.44 -11.94 4.15
C ASP A 14 8.59 -10.72 3.83
N HIS A 15 8.99 -9.95 2.82
CA HIS A 15 8.21 -8.83 2.32
C HIS A 15 6.83 -9.30 1.84
N LEU A 16 6.77 -10.36 1.02
CA LEU A 16 5.50 -10.95 0.56
C LEU A 16 4.66 -11.54 1.69
N ALA A 17 5.30 -12.14 2.70
CA ALA A 17 4.60 -12.66 3.87
C ALA A 17 3.98 -11.54 4.71
N ASN A 18 4.67 -10.41 4.86
CA ASN A 18 4.15 -9.22 5.53
C ASN A 18 3.02 -8.56 4.71
N TYR A 19 3.09 -8.61 3.37
CA TYR A 19 2.03 -8.21 2.43
C TYR A 19 0.77 -9.08 2.47
N ARG A 20 0.73 -10.11 3.31
CA ARG A 20 -0.45 -10.96 3.54
C ARG A 20 -1.08 -10.77 4.92
N LYS A 21 -0.45 -10.01 5.82
CA LYS A 21 -0.93 -9.82 7.20
C LYS A 21 -1.82 -8.56 7.28
N PRO A 22 -3.14 -8.70 7.53
CA PRO A 22 -4.06 -7.56 7.53
C PRO A 22 -3.65 -6.43 8.49
N HIS A 23 -3.19 -6.77 9.70
CA HIS A 23 -2.77 -5.77 10.69
C HIS A 23 -1.54 -4.97 10.25
N LEU A 24 -0.61 -5.58 9.51
CA LEU A 24 0.56 -4.87 8.97
C LEU A 24 0.18 -3.96 7.80
N LEU A 25 -0.72 -4.42 6.93
CA LEU A 25 -1.24 -3.60 5.84
C LEU A 25 -2.03 -2.40 6.35
N LEU A 26 -2.86 -2.60 7.38
CA LEU A 26 -3.57 -1.51 8.05
C LEU A 26 -2.58 -0.51 8.67
N HIS A 27 -1.58 -1.01 9.41
CA HIS A 27 -0.56 -0.14 10.01
C HIS A 27 0.19 0.69 8.96
N LYS A 28 0.57 0.06 7.84
CA LYS A 28 1.20 0.73 6.71
C LYS A 28 0.29 1.80 6.10
N ALA A 29 -0.99 1.47 5.86
CA ALA A 29 -1.96 2.42 5.32
C ALA A 29 -2.09 3.66 6.22
N GLU A 30 -2.15 3.49 7.54
CA GLU A 30 -2.20 4.62 8.47
C GLU A 30 -0.92 5.46 8.45
N GLN A 31 0.26 4.84 8.35
CA GLN A 31 1.53 5.56 8.24
C GLN A 31 1.58 6.42 6.98
N ILE A 32 1.13 5.88 5.84
CA ILE A 32 1.07 6.61 4.57
C ILE A 32 0.05 7.76 4.66
N ALA A 33 -1.13 7.52 5.23
CA ALA A 33 -2.14 8.55 5.41
C ALA A 33 -1.64 9.71 6.28
N ARG A 34 -0.89 9.41 7.36
CA ARG A 34 -0.22 10.43 8.19
C ARG A 34 0.82 11.22 7.39
N ALA A 35 1.66 10.55 6.60
CA ALA A 35 2.65 11.24 5.75
C ALA A 35 1.98 12.16 4.72
N ILE A 36 0.88 11.73 4.08
CA ILE A 36 0.10 12.57 3.17
C ILE A 36 -0.45 13.79 3.91
N HIS A 37 -1.05 13.59 5.10
CA HIS A 37 -1.58 14.68 5.92
C HIS A 37 -0.49 15.72 6.24
N ASP A 38 0.70 15.27 6.67
CA ASP A 38 1.81 16.15 7.02
C ASP A 38 2.34 16.93 5.78
N LEU A 39 2.30 16.31 4.60
CA LEU A 39 2.64 16.97 3.33
C LEU A 39 1.52 17.86 2.77
N SER A 40 0.31 17.77 3.31
CA SER A 40 -0.84 18.61 2.92
C SER A 40 -0.76 20.01 3.54
N HIS A 41 0.17 20.25 4.45
CA HIS A 41 0.41 21.57 5.01
C HIS A 41 0.81 22.55 3.89
N PRO A 42 0.28 23.80 3.90
CA PRO A 42 0.55 24.80 2.85
C PRO A 42 2.03 25.04 2.56
N GLU A 43 2.87 24.91 3.60
CA GLU A 43 4.33 25.05 3.51
C GLU A 43 5.01 23.92 2.72
N ASN A 44 4.41 22.72 2.72
CA ASN A 44 4.90 21.52 2.05
C ASN A 44 4.27 21.31 0.66
N GLU A 45 3.14 21.98 0.37
CA GLU A 45 2.40 21.79 -0.86
C GLU A 45 3.23 22.13 -2.11
N LEU A 46 4.07 23.15 -2.03
CA LEU A 46 4.87 23.64 -3.16
C LEU A 46 6.15 22.84 -3.40
N VAL A 47 6.59 22.05 -2.41
CA VAL A 47 7.92 21.45 -2.42
C VAL A 47 7.89 20.01 -2.95
N PHE A 48 6.83 19.26 -2.67
CA PHE A 48 6.80 17.82 -2.96
C PHE A 48 5.48 17.31 -3.57
N PRO A 49 5.00 17.87 -4.69
CA PRO A 49 3.78 17.38 -5.35
C PRO A 49 3.90 15.92 -5.79
N GLU A 50 5.04 15.50 -6.35
CA GLU A 50 5.27 14.12 -6.82
C GLU A 50 5.24 13.10 -5.67
N VAL A 51 5.78 13.46 -4.50
CA VAL A 51 5.79 12.59 -3.31
C VAL A 51 4.37 12.36 -2.80
N ARG A 52 3.51 13.39 -2.86
CA ARG A 52 2.10 13.26 -2.47
C ARG A 52 1.34 12.30 -3.40
N TYR A 53 1.56 12.39 -4.71
CA TYR A 53 0.95 11.48 -5.67
C TYR A 53 1.44 10.04 -5.49
N TRP A 54 2.76 9.86 -5.29
CA TRP A 54 3.32 8.53 -5.03
C TRP A 54 2.77 7.92 -3.73
N LEU A 55 2.69 8.69 -2.64
CA LEU A 55 2.09 8.22 -1.39
C LEU A 55 0.60 7.90 -1.56
N ALA A 56 -0.15 8.68 -2.33
CA ALA A 56 -1.55 8.39 -2.61
C ALA A 56 -1.73 7.07 -3.39
N ASP A 57 -0.88 6.82 -4.39
CA ASP A 57 -0.88 5.56 -5.14
C ASP A 57 -0.52 4.36 -4.24
N GLU A 58 0.49 4.53 -3.39
CA GLU A 58 0.91 3.51 -2.43
C GLU A 58 -0.17 3.22 -1.38
N LEU A 59 -0.91 4.25 -0.94
CA LEU A 59 -2.06 4.11 -0.05
C LEU A 59 -3.18 3.29 -0.71
N CYS A 60 -3.55 3.64 -1.95
CA CYS A 60 -4.56 2.92 -2.73
C CYS A 60 -4.18 1.45 -2.94
N SER A 61 -2.92 1.18 -3.28
CA SER A 61 -2.39 -0.18 -3.45
C SER A 61 -2.42 -0.97 -2.14
N THR A 62 -2.03 -0.33 -1.02
CA THR A 62 -2.05 -0.96 0.31
C THR A 62 -3.47 -1.28 0.77
N LEU A 63 -4.43 -0.38 0.56
CA LEU A 63 -5.84 -0.60 0.89
C LEU A 63 -6.50 -1.66 0.01
N SER A 64 -6.21 -1.68 -1.29
CA SER A 64 -6.69 -2.71 -2.21
C SER A 64 -6.22 -4.09 -1.75
N ARG A 65 -4.93 -4.18 -1.39
CA ARG A 65 -4.36 -5.42 -0.87
C ARG A 65 -4.95 -5.82 0.48
N LEU A 66 -5.20 -4.86 1.37
CA LEU A 66 -5.89 -5.11 2.64
C LEU A 66 -7.26 -5.73 2.39
N GLN A 67 -8.04 -5.16 1.47
CA GLN A 67 -9.34 -5.67 1.06
C GLN A 67 -9.26 -7.12 0.53
N GLU A 68 -8.27 -7.42 -0.32
CA GLU A 68 -8.05 -8.77 -0.83
C GLU A 68 -7.77 -9.79 0.29
N VAL A 69 -6.93 -9.43 1.27
CA VAL A 69 -6.53 -10.37 2.33
C VAL A 69 -7.55 -10.48 3.46
N THR A 70 -8.36 -9.44 3.70
CA THR A 70 -9.45 -9.49 4.69
C THR A 70 -10.72 -10.10 4.11
N GLY A 71 -10.74 -10.40 2.81
CA GLY A 71 -11.87 -11.05 2.16
C GLY A 71 -13.14 -10.22 2.25
N SER A 72 -13.07 -8.91 2.03
CA SER A 72 -14.31 -8.14 1.91
C SER A 72 -15.01 -8.64 0.65
N GLU A 73 -16.05 -9.46 0.83
CA GLU A 73 -17.14 -9.56 -0.12
C GLU A 73 -17.45 -8.14 -0.57
N THR A 74 -17.34 -7.92 -1.88
CA THR A 74 -17.70 -6.68 -2.55
C THR A 74 -18.87 -6.03 -1.82
N TRP A 75 -18.66 -4.87 -1.20
CA TRP A 75 -19.77 -4.07 -0.72
C TRP A 75 -20.56 -3.68 -1.96
N ARG A 76 -21.59 -4.47 -2.31
CA ARG A 76 -22.50 -4.13 -3.39
C ARG A 76 -23.47 -3.12 -2.79
N PRO A 77 -23.52 -1.88 -3.31
CA PRO A 77 -24.60 -0.98 -2.93
C PRO A 77 -25.91 -1.69 -3.32
N GLN A 78 -26.75 -1.98 -2.33
CA GLN A 78 -28.11 -2.40 -2.62
C GLN A 78 -28.81 -1.21 -3.29
N LYS A 79 -29.38 -1.48 -4.47
CA LYS A 79 -30.15 -0.53 -5.27
C LYS A 79 -31.37 -0.02 -4.52
#